data_AF-A0A7G7UCF2-F1
#
_entry.id   AF-A0A7G7UCF2-F1
#
_cell.length_a   1.000
_cell.length_b   1.000
_cell.length_c   1.000
_cell.angle_alpha   90.00
_cell.angle_beta   90.00
_cell.angle_gamma   90.00
#
_symmetry.space_group_name_H-M   'P 1'
#
loop_
_entity.id
_entity.type
_entity.pdbx_description
1 polymer ?
#
loop_
_entity_poly.entity_id
_entity_poly.type
_entity_poly.pdbx_seq_one_letter_code
_entity_poly.pdbx_strand_id
1 'polypeptide(L)' 'MKILGITAVLLICLLVISVFMDMLQGFSLGKAIYNNMSSFKMTSFAEWMMLLFFVLLLVREIFVIYKSNKKSP' A
#
# COMPACT_ATOMS: atom_id res chain seq x y z
N MET A 1 9.58 -8.50 -9.64
CA MET A 1 10.89 -7.87 -9.39
C MET A 1 11.05 -7.62 -7.91
N LYS A 2 12.22 -7.91 -7.33
CA LYS A 2 12.51 -7.63 -5.90
C LYS A 2 12.13 -6.21 -5.48
N ILE A 3 12.37 -5.22 -6.35
CA ILE A 3 12.03 -3.81 -6.11
C ILE A 3 10.53 -3.58 -5.85
N LEU A 4 9.62 -4.18 -6.64
CA LEU A 4 8.17 -3.90 -6.52
C LEU A 4 7.61 -4.43 -5.19
N GLY A 5 8.06 -5.60 -4.76
CA GLY A 5 7.72 -6.14 -3.45
C GLY A 5 8.26 -5.28 -2.30
N ILE A 6 9.51 -4.81 -2.41
CA ILE A 6 10.11 -3.92 -1.40
C ILE A 6 9.35 -2.59 -1.32
N THR A 7 8.99 -1.99 -2.46
CA THR A 7 8.20 -0.75 -2.50
C THR A 7 6.83 -0.92 -1.85
N ALA A 8 6.18 -2.07 -2.05
CA ALA A 8 4.90 -2.37 -1.42
C ALA A 8 5.00 -2.44 0.11
N VAL A 9 6.03 -3.12 0.61
CA VAL A 9 6.31 -3.23 2.05
C VAL A 9 6.61 -1.85 2.64
N LEU A 10 7.43 -1.05 1.95
CA LEU A 10 7.73 0.32 2.38
C LEU A 10 6.47 1.18 2.44
N LEU A 11 5.59 1.10 1.44
CA LEU A 11 4.33 1.84 1.41
C LEU A 11 3.43 1.47 2.60
N ILE A 12 3.32 0.17 2.92
CA ILE A 12 2.55 -0.31 4.08
C ILE A 12 3.18 0.21 5.38
N CYS A 13 4.51 0.12 5.54
CA CYS A 13 5.22 0.64 6.71
C CYS A 13 4.94 2.14 6.91
N LEU A 14 4.99 2.93 5.84
CA LEU A 14 4.74 4.38 5.91
C LEU A 14 3.29 4.67 6.33
N LEU A 15 2.30 3.94 5.81
CA LEU A 15 0.90 4.10 6.21
C LEU A 15 0.69 3.73 7.69
N VAL A 16 1.31 2.65 8.16
CA VAL A 16 1.23 2.23 9.57
C VAL A 16 1.87 3.27 10.48
N ILE A 17 3.05 3.78 10.13
CA ILE A 17 3.72 4.84 10.89
C ILE A 17 2.85 6.10 10.93
N SER A 18 2.24 6.48 9.81
CA SER A 18 1.39 7.67 9.73
C SER A 18 0.15 7.55 10.64
N VAL A 19 -0.54 6.41 10.61
CA VAL A 19 -1.67 6.13 11.52
C VAL A 19 -1.21 6.08 12.98
N PHE A 20 -0.04 5.51 13.25
CA PHE A 20 0.54 5.46 14.60
C PHE A 20 0.87 6.86 15.13
N MET A 21 1.44 7.73 14.28
CA MET A 21 1.72 9.12 14.63
C MET A 21 0.45 9.91 14.93
N ASP A 22 -0.64 9.67 14.20
CA ASP A 22 -1.94 10.28 14.50
C ASP A 22 -2.49 9.80 15.86
N MET A 23 -2.31 8.52 16.19
CA MET A 23 -2.69 8.00 17.51
C MET A 23 -1.84 8.59 18.64
N LEU A 24 -0.53 8.80 18.44
CA LEU A 24 0.33 9.50 19.40
C LEU A 24 -0.09 10.96 19.62
N GLN A 25 -0.67 11.59 18.60
CA GLN A 25 -1.24 12.95 18.69
C GLN A 25 -2.62 12.98 19.40
N GLY A 26 -3.12 11.83 19.88
CA GLY A 26 -4.37 11.72 20.62
C GLY A 26 -5.61 11.41 19.76
N PHE A 27 -5.44 11.06 18.48
CA PHE A 27 -6.55 10.63 17.65
C PHE A 27 -6.97 9.21 18.00
N SER A 28 -8.29 8.97 18.08
CA SER A 28 -8.81 7.59 18.11
C SER A 28 -8.43 6.87 16.81
N LEU A 29 -8.18 5.56 16.88
CA LEU A 29 -7.77 4.73 15.72
C LEU A 29 -8.66 4.95 14.48
N GLY A 30 -9.99 5.04 14.64
CA GLY A 30 -10.91 5.32 13.52
C GLY A 30 -10.71 6.70 12.88
N LYS A 31 -10.47 7.74 13.69
CA LYS A 31 -10.12 9.08 13.19
C LYS A 31 -8.75 9.12 12.53
N ALA A 32 -7.76 8.42 13.08
CA ALA A 32 -6.41 8.33 12.50
C ALA A 32 -6.44 7.67 11.10
N ILE A 33 -7.21 6.58 10.95
CA ILE A 33 -7.41 5.95 9.65
C ILE A 33 -8.17 6.87 8.70
N TYR A 34 -9.25 7.51 9.16
CA TYR A 34 -10.02 8.43 8.33
C TYR A 34 -9.18 9.63 7.85
N ASN A 35 -8.33 10.18 8.72
CA ASN A 35 -7.42 11.27 8.40
C ASN A 35 -6.42 10.87 7.31
N ASN A 36 -5.78 9.71 7.47
CA ASN A 36 -4.86 9.16 6.48
C ASN A 36 -5.55 8.83 5.14
N MET A 37 -6.79 8.33 5.18
CA MET A 37 -7.60 8.11 3.98
C MET A 37 -8.05 9.42 3.31
N SER A 38 -8.22 10.49 4.07
CA SER A 38 -8.53 11.82 3.52
C SER A 38 -7.39 12.34 2.64
N SER A 39 -6.13 12.01 2.93
CA SER A 39 -5.00 12.34 2.06
C SER A 39 -5.12 11.69 0.68
N PHE A 40 -5.65 10.46 0.59
CA PHE A 40 -5.97 9.81 -0.71
C PHE A 40 -7.15 10.46 -1.44
N LYS A 41 -7.97 11.25 -0.76
CA LYS A 41 -9.02 12.03 -1.42
C LYS A 41 -8.46 13.30 -2.08
N MET A 42 -7.35 13.82 -1.56
CA MET A 42 -6.66 15.00 -2.07
C MET A 42 -5.64 14.70 -3.18
N THR A 43 -5.29 13.43 -3.39
CA THR A 43 -4.37 13.04 -4.47
C THR A 43 -4.95 13.33 -5.84
N SER A 44 -4.09 13.82 -6.72
CA SER A 44 -4.38 14.12 -8.11
C SER A 44 -4.77 12.86 -8.90
N PHE A 45 -5.44 13.07 -10.04
CA PHE A 45 -5.81 11.98 -10.94
C PHE A 45 -4.60 11.16 -11.40
N ALA A 46 -3.46 11.81 -11.66
CA ALA A 46 -2.23 11.15 -12.06
C ALA A 46 -1.69 10.20 -10.97
N GLU A 47 -1.73 10.62 -9.70
CA GLU A 47 -1.31 9.79 -8.56
C GLU A 47 -2.25 8.60 -8.38
N TRP A 48 -3.57 8.80 -8.56
CA TRP A 48 -4.54 7.70 -8.58
C TRP A 48 -4.26 6.68 -9.67
N MET A 49 -3.95 7.14 -10.89
CA MET A 49 -3.56 6.26 -12.00
C MET A 49 -2.27 5.50 -11.70
N MET A 50 -1.27 6.17 -11.11
CA MET A 50 0.00 5.53 -10.70
C MET A 50 -0.23 4.44 -9.66
N LEU A 51 -1.03 4.71 -8.62
CA LEU A 51 -1.38 3.73 -7.59
C LEU A 51 -2.12 2.53 -8.18
N LEU A 52 -3.04 2.76 -9.12
CA LEU A 52 -3.76 1.69 -9.81
C LEU A 52 -2.80 0.79 -10.61
N PHE A 53 -1.89 1.36 -11.39
CA PHE A 53 -0.87 0.58 -12.11
C PHE A 53 0.06 -0.18 -11.14
N PHE A 54 0.44 0.44 -10.03
CA PHE A 54 1.26 -0.20 -9.01
C PHE A 54 0.57 -1.44 -8.42
N VAL A 55 -0.72 -1.33 -8.06
CA VAL A 55 -1.52 -2.45 -7.55
C VAL A 55 -1.65 -3.56 -8.60
N LEU A 56 -1.94 -3.23 -9.87
CA LEU A 56 -2.04 -4.23 -10.95
C LEU A 56 -0.73 -5.00 -11.15
N LEU A 57 0.41 -4.32 -11.10
CA LEU A 57 1.72 -4.95 -11.20
C LEU A 57 2.01 -5.87 -10.01
N LEU A 58 1.64 -5.45 -8.80
CA LEU A 58 1.74 -6.28 -7.60
C LEU A 58 0.90 -7.55 -7.70
N VAL A 59 -0.38 -7.43 -8.08
CA VAL A 59 -1.28 -8.58 -8.24
C VAL A 59 -0.74 -9.55 -9.28
N ARG A 60 -0.24 -9.04 -10.41
CA ARG A 60 0.41 -9.87 -11.44
C ARG A 60 1.62 -10.60 -10.89
N GLU A 61 2.48 -9.91 -10.12
CA GLU A 61 3.68 -10.51 -9.55
C GLU A 61 3.35 -11.59 -8.52
N ILE A 62 2.40 -11.32 -7.62
CA ILE A 62 1.88 -12.29 -6.65
C ILE A 62 1.32 -13.51 -7.39
N PHE A 63 0.55 -13.30 -8.47
CA PHE A 63 -0.01 -14.38 -9.28
C PHE A 63 1.08 -15.22 -9.97
N VAL A 64 2.14 -14.59 -10.51
CA VAL A 64 3.27 -15.28 -11.11
C VAL A 64 4.03 -16.10 -10.07
N ILE A 65 4.30 -15.54 -8.89
CA ILE A 65 4.95 -16.24 -7.77
C ILE A 65 4.10 -17.42 -7.33
N TYR A 66 2.80 -17.23 -7.14
CA TYR A 66 1.86 -18.28 -6.74
C TYR A 66 1.81 -19.42 -7.77
N LYS A 67 1.74 -19.08 -9.07
CA LYS A 67 1.76 -20.06 -10.17
C LYS A 67 3.12 -20.78 -10.29
N SER A 68 4.21 -20.08 -10.03
CA SER A 68 5.57 -20.65 -10.03
C SER A 68 5.78 -21.63 -8.87
N ASN A 69 5.28 -21.31 -7.67
CA ASN A 69 5.34 -22.22 -6.52
C ASN A 69 4.48 -23.48 -6.71
N LYS A 70 3.43 -23.43 -7.53
CA LYS A 70 2.65 -24.62 -7.92
C LYS A 70 3.35 -25.53 -8.95
N LYS A 71 4.44 -25.08 -9.57
CA LYS A 71 5.20 -25.84 -10.59
C LYS A 71 6.51 -26.44 -10.06
N SER A 72 6.87 -26.18 -8.80
CA SER A 72 7.96 -26.88 -8.13
C SER A 72 7.40 -28.18 -7.53
N PRO A 73 7.90 -29.37 -7.92
CA PRO A 73 7.56 -30.63 -7.26
C PRO A 73 8.09 -30.67 -5.83
#